data_AF-A0A699U685-F1
#
_entry.id   AF-A0A699U685-F1
#
_cell.length_a   1.000
_cell.length_b   1.000
_cell.length_c   1.000
_cell.angle_alpha   90.00
_cell.angle_beta   90.00
_cell.angle_gamma   90.00
#
_symmetry.space_group_name_H-M   'P 1'
#
loop_
_entity.id
_entity.type
_entity.pdbx_description
1 polymer ?
#
loop_
_entity_poly.entity_id
_entity_poly.type
_entity_poly.pdbx_seq_one_letter_code
_entity_poly.pdbx_strand_id
1 'polypeptide(L)'
;MIDHVSASWGLDENMSMYRHMYNDSTGIAEQKLGTVNITIQNSIFSEALDTWNHAFGSTLGGENCSFMRNLWADNAGRNPSIGWNGVFNFVNNVMFNWVHRSTDGGDYRALYNIVNNYYKPGPSTPKDTPIGHRILKPESGRSKLKYQVYGRAYVAGNIVEGFPNVTKDNWDGGVQVEELPNAGPYQADMKATAPLPMPELT
;
A
#
# COMPACT_ATOMS: atom_id res chain seq x y z
N MET A 1 6.25 17.97 -1.39
CA MET A 1 5.40 17.53 -2.52
C MET A 1 6.31 16.90 -3.56
N ILE A 2 5.90 15.76 -4.13
CA ILE A 2 6.52 15.12 -5.30
C ILE A 2 5.43 15.02 -6.36
N ASP A 3 5.68 15.57 -7.55
CA ASP A 3 4.72 15.62 -8.63
C ASP A 3 5.42 15.47 -9.98
N HIS A 4 4.83 14.71 -10.92
CA HIS A 4 5.38 14.47 -12.26
C HIS A 4 6.82 13.93 -12.27
N VAL A 5 7.15 13.05 -11.32
CA VAL A 5 8.46 12.39 -11.26
C VAL A 5 8.36 10.98 -11.84
N SER A 6 9.35 10.59 -12.63
CA SER A 6 9.58 9.20 -13.01
C SER A 6 10.85 8.69 -12.34
N ALA A 7 10.75 7.58 -11.61
CA ALA A 7 11.89 6.90 -11.00
C ALA A 7 11.84 5.40 -11.31
N SER A 8 12.97 4.89 -11.80
CA SER A 8 13.10 3.51 -12.27
C SER A 8 14.51 2.99 -12.01
N TRP A 9 14.70 1.66 -12.12
CA TRP A 9 15.99 0.99 -11.96
C TRP A 9 16.61 1.15 -10.56
N GLY A 10 15.79 1.34 -9.52
CA GLY A 10 16.22 1.29 -8.12
C GLY A 10 16.62 -0.13 -7.71
N LEU A 11 17.69 -0.27 -6.90
CA LEU A 11 18.21 -1.57 -6.44
C LEU A 11 17.35 -2.21 -5.34
N ASP A 12 16.74 -1.38 -4.50
CA ASP A 12 15.80 -1.80 -3.44
C ASP A 12 14.42 -1.28 -3.84
N GLU A 13 14.10 -0.02 -3.52
CA GLU A 13 12.87 0.64 -3.93
C GLU A 13 13.09 1.81 -4.89
N ASN A 14 12.17 1.99 -5.86
CA ASN A 14 12.18 3.18 -6.73
C ASN A 14 11.83 4.48 -5.98
N MET A 15 11.04 4.40 -4.90
CA MET A 15 10.69 5.55 -4.06
C MET A 15 10.42 5.13 -2.62
N SER A 16 11.11 5.72 -1.65
CA SER A 16 10.88 5.43 -0.23
C SER A 16 10.81 6.70 0.60
N MET A 17 9.63 6.99 1.15
CA MET A 17 9.41 8.17 2.00
C MET A 17 8.25 7.93 2.97
N TYR A 18 8.58 7.78 4.26
CA TYR A 18 7.60 7.42 5.29
C TYR A 18 7.99 7.80 6.72
N ARG A 19 9.29 7.86 7.05
CA ARG A 19 9.80 8.23 8.38
C ARG A 19 11.16 8.92 8.31
N HIS A 20 11.54 9.58 9.39
CA HIS A 20 12.86 10.19 9.60
C HIS A 20 13.35 9.99 11.05
N MET A 21 14.66 10.18 11.26
CA MET A 21 15.23 10.30 12.60
C MET A 21 15.14 11.76 13.04
N TYR A 22 14.51 12.01 14.18
CA TYR A 22 14.36 13.32 14.77
C TYR A 22 15.27 13.47 15.99
N ASN A 23 16.05 14.55 16.00
CA ASN A 23 16.93 14.92 17.08
C ASN A 23 16.48 16.29 17.62
N ASP A 24 16.00 16.32 18.86
CA ASP A 24 15.53 17.55 19.51
C ASP A 24 16.66 18.41 20.09
N SER A 25 17.92 17.99 19.89
CA SER A 25 19.14 18.64 20.39
C SER A 25 19.24 18.72 21.92
N THR A 26 18.42 17.98 22.67
CA THR A 26 18.46 17.95 24.14
C THR A 26 19.43 16.89 24.70
N GLY A 27 20.01 16.07 23.82
CA GLY A 27 20.92 14.97 24.20
C GLY A 27 20.21 13.64 24.48
N ILE A 28 18.88 13.57 24.31
CA ILE A 28 18.15 12.29 24.32
C ILE A 28 18.39 11.49 23.03
N ALA A 29 18.09 10.19 23.07
CA ALA A 29 18.22 9.32 21.90
C ALA A 29 17.28 9.77 20.77
N GLU A 30 17.78 9.74 19.52
CA GLU A 30 17.00 10.13 18.35
C GLU A 30 15.72 9.30 18.22
N GLN A 31 14.63 9.97 17.86
CA GLN A 31 13.32 9.36 17.74
C GLN A 31 13.00 9.04 16.29
N LYS A 32 12.40 7.87 16.03
CA LYS A 32 11.84 7.54 14.72
C LYS A 32 10.45 8.14 14.63
N LEU A 33 10.27 9.15 13.79
CA LEU A 33 9.00 9.82 13.58
C LEU A 33 8.54 9.67 12.12
N GLY A 34 7.23 9.66 11.90
CA GLY A 34 6.65 9.67 10.56
C GLY A 34 7.04 10.94 9.83
N THR A 35 7.25 10.85 8.52
CA THR A 35 7.30 12.07 7.72
C THR A 35 5.90 12.68 7.67
N VAL A 36 5.79 14.00 7.65
CA VAL A 36 4.50 14.71 7.80
C VAL A 36 4.16 15.49 6.53
N ASN A 37 2.87 15.60 6.21
CA ASN A 37 2.35 16.49 5.17
C ASN A 37 2.96 16.24 3.77
N ILE A 38 2.97 14.98 3.34
CA ILE A 38 3.47 14.59 2.02
C ILE A 38 2.31 14.39 1.05
N THR A 39 2.44 14.95 -0.14
CA THR A 39 1.70 14.50 -1.32
C THR A 39 2.66 13.99 -2.37
N ILE A 40 2.41 12.78 -2.88
CA ILE A 40 3.04 12.24 -4.09
C ILE A 40 1.92 12.03 -5.12
N GLN A 41 2.04 12.69 -6.26
CA GLN A 41 1.00 12.63 -7.29
C GLN A 41 1.54 12.63 -8.71
N ASN A 42 0.73 12.16 -9.66
CA ASN A 42 1.03 12.16 -11.10
C ASN A 42 2.43 11.61 -11.46
N SER A 43 2.94 10.67 -10.66
CA SER A 43 4.31 10.16 -10.76
C SER A 43 4.34 8.69 -11.20
N ILE A 44 5.48 8.25 -11.73
CA ILE A 44 5.70 6.88 -12.22
C ILE A 44 6.84 6.23 -11.43
N PHE A 45 6.58 5.04 -10.89
CA PHE A 45 7.57 4.21 -10.19
C PHE A 45 7.60 2.83 -10.83
N SER A 46 8.61 2.54 -11.64
CA SER A 46 8.61 1.34 -12.49
C SER A 46 9.96 0.67 -12.65
N GLU A 47 9.96 -0.60 -13.08
CA GLU A 47 11.17 -1.30 -13.51
C GLU A 47 12.29 -1.29 -12.44
N ALA A 48 11.95 -1.59 -11.18
CA ALA A 48 12.96 -1.81 -10.16
C ALA A 48 13.91 -2.96 -10.56
N LEU A 49 15.20 -2.83 -10.22
CA LEU A 49 16.22 -3.81 -10.56
C LEU A 49 16.01 -5.10 -9.75
N ASP A 50 15.76 -6.20 -10.45
CA ASP A 50 15.47 -7.48 -9.81
C ASP A 50 16.73 -8.26 -9.39
N THR A 51 17.55 -7.60 -8.58
CA THR A 51 18.71 -8.28 -8.01
C THR A 51 18.21 -9.07 -6.80
N TRP A 52 18.21 -10.41 -6.91
CA TRP A 52 17.77 -11.35 -5.87
C TRP A 52 16.27 -11.30 -5.48
N ASN A 53 15.35 -11.10 -6.44
CA ASN A 53 13.90 -10.99 -6.17
C ASN A 53 13.53 -9.77 -5.31
N HIS A 54 14.37 -8.72 -5.34
CA HIS A 54 14.24 -7.51 -4.50
C HIS A 54 13.92 -6.25 -5.35
N ALA A 55 13.10 -6.38 -6.39
CA ALA A 55 12.64 -5.26 -7.21
C ALA A 55 11.35 -4.63 -6.63
N PHE A 56 11.46 -3.57 -5.83
CA PHE A 56 10.31 -2.97 -5.16
C PHE A 56 9.90 -1.60 -5.70
N GLY A 57 8.59 -1.37 -5.79
CA GLY A 57 8.04 -0.11 -6.26
C GLY A 57 8.30 1.02 -5.27
N SER A 58 7.83 0.87 -4.03
CA SER A 58 8.01 1.90 -3.01
C SER A 58 7.66 1.46 -1.59
N THR A 59 8.27 2.11 -0.60
CA THR A 59 7.80 2.11 0.79
C THR A 59 7.33 3.51 1.20
N LEU A 60 6.02 3.68 1.37
CA LEU A 60 5.38 4.98 1.57
C LEU A 60 4.64 5.05 2.91
N GLY A 61 4.42 6.26 3.40
CA GLY A 61 3.63 6.50 4.59
C GLY A 61 3.92 7.86 5.21
N GLY A 62 3.64 7.97 6.49
CA GLY A 62 3.78 9.18 7.28
C GLY A 62 2.46 9.59 7.89
N GLU A 63 2.42 10.81 8.42
CA GLU A 63 1.22 11.42 8.99
C GLU A 63 0.70 12.50 8.05
N ASN A 64 -0.62 12.52 7.84
CA ASN A 64 -1.28 13.44 6.91
C ASN A 64 -0.68 13.36 5.49
N CYS A 65 -0.62 12.16 4.92
CA CYS A 65 -0.05 11.91 3.60
C CYS A 65 -1.11 11.55 2.56
N SER A 66 -0.87 11.91 1.29
CA SER A 66 -1.69 11.52 0.14
C SER A 66 -0.86 11.02 -1.04
N PHE A 67 -1.32 9.93 -1.64
CA PHE A 67 -0.69 9.27 -2.78
C PHE A 67 -1.75 9.07 -3.86
N MET A 68 -1.70 9.88 -4.92
CA MET A 68 -2.79 9.92 -5.89
C MET A 68 -2.37 10.04 -7.35
N ARG A 69 -3.12 9.41 -8.26
CA ARG A 69 -2.88 9.48 -9.72
C ARG A 69 -1.46 9.08 -10.14
N ASN A 70 -0.82 8.22 -9.37
CA ASN A 70 0.50 7.67 -9.70
C ASN A 70 0.35 6.33 -10.44
N LEU A 71 1.44 5.91 -11.08
CA LEU A 71 1.58 4.60 -11.71
C LEU A 71 2.70 3.81 -11.02
N TRP A 72 2.36 2.60 -10.56
CA TRP A 72 3.33 1.55 -10.27
C TRP A 72 3.27 0.50 -11.38
N ALA A 73 4.39 0.25 -12.06
CA ALA A 73 4.45 -0.67 -13.19
C ALA A 73 5.68 -1.56 -13.13
N ASP A 74 5.52 -2.85 -13.39
CA ASP A 74 6.63 -3.77 -13.64
C ASP A 74 7.64 -3.87 -12.47
N ASN A 75 7.18 -3.70 -11.23
CA ASN A 75 7.96 -4.00 -10.03
C ASN A 75 7.51 -5.34 -9.44
N ALA A 76 8.44 -6.13 -8.90
CA ALA A 76 8.10 -7.43 -8.33
C ALA A 76 7.17 -7.32 -7.11
N GLY A 77 7.37 -6.30 -6.26
CA GLY A 77 6.60 -6.12 -5.03
C GLY A 77 6.51 -4.68 -4.52
N ARG A 78 5.83 -4.49 -3.38
CA ARG A 78 5.67 -3.20 -2.66
C ARG A 78 5.18 -2.08 -3.58
N ASN A 79 3.95 -2.23 -4.07
CA ASN A 79 3.34 -1.30 -5.02
C ASN A 79 2.10 -0.60 -4.43
N PRO A 80 2.23 0.32 -3.45
CA PRO A 80 3.33 0.54 -2.51
C PRO A 80 3.26 -0.42 -1.29
N SER A 81 4.34 -0.50 -0.50
CA SER A 81 4.28 -0.99 0.89
C SER A 81 4.06 0.17 1.85
N ILE A 82 3.21 0.01 2.85
CA ILE A 82 2.99 0.98 3.93
C ILE A 82 4.07 0.82 5.00
N GLY A 83 4.94 1.82 5.16
CA GLY A 83 6.09 1.80 6.06
C GLY A 83 5.89 2.50 7.41
N TRP A 84 4.78 3.21 7.59
CA TRP A 84 4.46 3.95 8.81
C TRP A 84 3.00 3.72 9.23
N ASN A 85 2.74 3.89 10.52
CA ASN A 85 1.44 3.67 11.12
C ASN A 85 0.70 5.01 11.22
N GLY A 86 -0.43 5.13 10.55
CA GLY A 86 -1.21 6.36 10.46
C GLY A 86 -2.22 6.27 9.32
N VAL A 87 -2.79 7.41 8.92
CA VAL A 87 -3.69 7.47 7.76
C VAL A 87 -2.88 7.36 6.48
N PHE A 88 -3.20 6.35 5.67
CA PHE A 88 -2.63 6.12 4.34
C PHE A 88 -3.70 6.33 3.26
N ASN A 89 -3.61 7.45 2.54
CA ASN A 89 -4.55 7.78 1.47
C ASN A 89 -3.97 7.40 0.10
N PHE A 90 -4.56 6.39 -0.52
CA PHE A 90 -4.14 5.83 -1.81
C PHE A 90 -5.31 5.88 -2.80
N VAL A 91 -5.33 6.92 -3.64
CA VAL A 91 -6.52 7.28 -4.42
C VAL A 91 -6.22 7.46 -5.91
N ASN A 92 -7.06 6.89 -6.79
CA ASN A 92 -6.96 7.08 -8.25
C ASN A 92 -5.61 6.67 -8.87
N ASN A 93 -4.89 5.73 -8.27
CA ASN A 93 -3.62 5.24 -8.81
C ASN A 93 -3.81 4.08 -9.78
N VAL A 94 -2.78 3.80 -10.58
CA VAL A 94 -2.70 2.64 -11.46
C VAL A 94 -1.61 1.70 -10.96
N MET A 95 -1.92 0.42 -10.93
CA MET A 95 -0.99 -0.65 -10.59
C MET A 95 -0.97 -1.70 -11.69
N PHE A 96 0.22 -1.97 -12.22
CA PHE A 96 0.39 -2.84 -13.36
C PHE A 96 1.51 -3.86 -13.15
N ASN A 97 1.22 -5.11 -13.52
CA ASN A 97 2.22 -6.18 -13.67
C ASN A 97 3.12 -6.46 -12.46
N TRP A 98 2.54 -6.52 -11.25
CA TRP A 98 3.27 -6.97 -10.06
C TRP A 98 3.53 -8.48 -10.09
N VAL A 99 4.51 -8.97 -9.33
CA VAL A 99 4.86 -10.41 -9.28
C VAL A 99 4.25 -11.06 -8.04
N HIS A 100 4.69 -10.66 -6.85
CA HIS A 100 4.37 -11.37 -5.60
C HIS A 100 3.70 -10.47 -4.57
N ARG A 101 3.80 -9.14 -4.70
CA ARG A 101 3.19 -8.17 -3.78
C ARG A 101 2.60 -6.98 -4.52
N SER A 102 1.31 -6.72 -4.30
CA SER A 102 0.61 -5.52 -4.77
C SER A 102 0.76 -4.40 -3.71
N THR A 103 -0.34 -3.86 -3.16
CA THR A 103 -0.29 -2.93 -2.02
C THR A 103 -0.31 -3.71 -0.71
N ASP A 104 0.63 -3.46 0.20
CA ASP A 104 0.73 -4.21 1.45
C ASP A 104 1.43 -3.49 2.60
N GLY A 105 1.59 -4.12 3.75
CA GLY A 105 2.26 -3.52 4.90
C GLY A 105 1.34 -2.69 5.80
N GLY A 106 1.92 -1.87 6.66
CA GLY A 106 1.24 -1.23 7.79
C GLY A 106 0.83 -2.24 8.86
N ASP A 107 0.96 -1.86 10.14
CA ASP A 107 0.54 -2.74 11.24
C ASP A 107 -0.90 -2.47 11.71
N TYR A 108 -1.30 -3.08 12.84
CA TYR A 108 -2.61 -2.91 13.44
C TYR A 108 -3.04 -1.46 13.77
N ARG A 109 -2.12 -0.50 13.69
CA ARG A 109 -2.38 0.93 13.92
C ARG A 109 -2.58 1.72 12.63
N ALA A 110 -2.37 1.10 11.47
CA ALA A 110 -2.58 1.75 10.18
C ALA A 110 -4.07 1.94 9.88
N LEU A 111 -4.36 3.03 9.17
CA LEU A 111 -5.69 3.42 8.72
C LEU A 111 -5.63 3.58 7.20
N TYR A 112 -6.19 2.65 6.44
CA TYR A 112 -6.06 2.62 4.98
C TYR A 112 -7.29 3.22 4.30
N ASN A 113 -7.09 4.19 3.42
CA ASN A 113 -8.07 4.62 2.43
C ASN A 113 -7.55 4.21 1.04
N ILE A 114 -8.03 3.07 0.52
CA ILE A 114 -7.65 2.55 -0.80
C ILE A 114 -8.85 2.72 -1.73
N VAL A 115 -8.86 3.80 -2.52
CA VAL A 115 -10.06 4.28 -3.21
C VAL A 115 -9.83 4.47 -4.71
N ASN A 116 -10.72 3.93 -5.53
CA ASN A 116 -10.77 4.18 -6.99
C ASN A 116 -9.46 3.92 -7.74
N ASN A 117 -8.60 3.02 -7.25
CA ASN A 117 -7.39 2.64 -7.96
C ASN A 117 -7.71 1.57 -9.03
N TYR A 118 -6.91 1.53 -10.09
CA TYR A 118 -7.03 0.54 -11.17
C TYR A 118 -5.86 -0.45 -11.10
N TYR A 119 -6.20 -1.71 -10.88
CA TYR A 119 -5.26 -2.83 -10.78
C TYR A 119 -5.36 -3.67 -12.05
N LYS A 120 -4.24 -3.79 -12.77
CA LYS A 120 -4.14 -4.61 -13.97
C LYS A 120 -3.03 -5.66 -13.81
N PRO A 121 -3.38 -6.92 -13.51
CA PRO A 121 -2.40 -7.99 -13.47
C PRO A 121 -1.80 -8.18 -14.87
N GLY A 122 -0.47 -8.23 -14.94
CA GLY A 122 0.28 -8.31 -16.19
C GLY A 122 0.81 -9.72 -16.46
N PRO A 123 1.70 -9.89 -17.46
CA PRO A 123 2.32 -11.18 -17.77
C PRO A 123 3.06 -11.84 -16.60
N SER A 124 3.66 -11.04 -15.71
CA SER A 124 4.43 -11.52 -14.57
C SER A 124 3.57 -11.83 -13.34
N THR A 125 2.29 -11.43 -13.35
CA THR A 125 1.39 -11.63 -12.22
C THR A 125 0.82 -13.05 -12.22
N PRO A 126 0.91 -13.82 -11.11
CA PRO A 126 0.27 -15.14 -10.99
C PRO A 126 -1.27 -15.04 -10.87
N LYS A 127 -1.95 -14.96 -12.02
CA LYS A 127 -3.40 -14.72 -12.14
C LYS A 127 -4.29 -15.82 -11.54
N ASP A 128 -3.79 -17.06 -11.49
CA ASP A 128 -4.53 -18.21 -10.95
C ASP A 128 -4.43 -18.32 -9.42
N THR A 129 -3.82 -17.34 -8.77
CA THR A 129 -3.65 -17.30 -7.31
C THR A 129 -4.29 -16.04 -6.71
N PRO A 130 -4.51 -15.97 -5.39
CA PRO A 130 -5.01 -14.77 -4.74
C PRO A 130 -4.17 -13.50 -5.02
N ILE A 131 -2.89 -13.64 -5.34
CA ILE A 131 -2.00 -12.52 -5.68
C ILE A 131 -2.51 -11.76 -6.92
N GLY A 132 -3.14 -12.44 -7.88
CA GLY A 132 -3.59 -11.84 -9.14
C GLY A 132 -4.68 -10.79 -9.00
N HIS A 133 -5.40 -10.78 -7.87
CA HIS A 133 -6.51 -9.86 -7.62
C HIS A 133 -6.44 -9.16 -6.27
N ARG A 134 -5.29 -9.22 -5.60
CA ARG A 134 -5.06 -8.59 -4.30
C ARG A 134 -4.97 -7.08 -4.45
N ILE A 135 -5.90 -6.36 -3.83
CA ILE A 135 -5.90 -4.90 -3.69
C ILE A 135 -5.02 -4.49 -2.52
N LEU A 136 -5.18 -5.15 -1.35
CA LEU A 136 -4.49 -4.79 -0.11
C LEU A 136 -4.15 -6.04 0.72
N LYS A 137 -2.92 -6.12 1.22
CA LYS A 137 -2.52 -7.06 2.28
C LYS A 137 -1.97 -6.35 3.53
N PRO A 138 -2.81 -6.07 4.54
CA PRO A 138 -2.37 -5.52 5.81
C PRO A 138 -1.52 -6.52 6.59
N GLU A 139 -0.61 -6.04 7.43
CA GLU A 139 0.19 -6.90 8.29
C GLU A 139 -0.30 -6.79 9.74
N SER A 140 -0.27 -7.90 10.47
CA SER A 140 -0.56 -7.86 11.92
C SER A 140 0.56 -7.17 12.72
N GLY A 141 1.74 -7.06 12.09
CA GLY A 141 2.93 -6.41 12.62
C GLY A 141 3.49 -7.11 13.86
N ARG A 142 4.28 -6.37 14.65
CA ARG A 142 4.80 -6.84 15.95
C ARG A 142 3.80 -6.59 17.08
N SER A 143 2.53 -6.94 16.86
CA SER A 143 1.54 -6.93 17.93
C SER A 143 2.06 -7.78 19.10
N LYS A 144 2.00 -7.24 20.32
CA LYS A 144 2.34 -8.00 21.54
C LYS A 144 1.15 -8.81 22.07
N LEU A 145 0.02 -8.76 21.36
CA LEU A 145 -1.19 -9.49 21.72
C LEU A 145 -1.02 -10.98 21.38
N LYS A 146 -1.79 -11.84 22.07
CA LYS A 146 -1.79 -13.28 21.82
C LYS A 146 -2.51 -13.69 20.53
N TYR A 147 -3.11 -12.72 19.83
CA TYR A 147 -3.90 -12.90 18.63
C TYR A 147 -3.53 -11.82 17.61
N GLN A 148 -3.80 -12.11 16.33
CA GLN A 148 -3.55 -11.20 15.23
C GLN A 148 -4.59 -10.08 15.21
N VAL A 149 -4.11 -8.85 14.98
CA VAL A 149 -4.94 -7.66 14.80
C VAL A 149 -4.37 -6.91 13.61
N TYR A 150 -5.22 -6.30 12.80
CA TYR A 150 -4.84 -5.59 11.58
C TYR A 150 -5.40 -4.17 11.60
N GLY A 151 -4.83 -3.29 10.76
CA GLY A 151 -5.29 -1.92 10.66
C GLY A 151 -6.69 -1.84 10.05
N ARG A 152 -7.38 -0.72 10.29
CA ARG A 152 -8.72 -0.48 9.72
C ARG A 152 -8.59 0.01 8.29
N ALA A 153 -9.44 -0.49 7.40
CA ALA A 153 -9.36 -0.18 5.98
C ALA A 153 -10.73 0.22 5.42
N TYR A 154 -10.78 1.35 4.74
CA TYR A 154 -11.81 1.68 3.76
C TYR A 154 -11.27 1.35 2.37
N VAL A 155 -11.80 0.29 1.77
CA VAL A 155 -11.40 -0.21 0.43
C VAL A 155 -12.63 -0.23 -0.45
N ALA A 156 -12.71 0.69 -1.41
CA ALA A 156 -13.91 0.88 -2.23
C ALA A 156 -13.62 1.48 -3.61
N GLY A 157 -14.43 1.12 -4.60
CA GLY A 157 -14.39 1.67 -5.95
C GLY A 157 -13.17 1.28 -6.78
N ASN A 158 -12.28 0.43 -6.24
CA ASN A 158 -11.13 -0.06 -6.99
C ASN A 158 -11.59 -1.06 -8.06
N ILE A 159 -10.93 -1.01 -9.21
CA ILE A 159 -11.17 -1.92 -10.32
C ILE A 159 -10.00 -2.89 -10.42
N VAL A 160 -10.30 -4.18 -10.59
CA VAL A 160 -9.30 -5.22 -10.81
C VAL A 160 -9.60 -5.90 -12.14
N GLU A 161 -8.79 -5.59 -13.16
CA GLU A 161 -8.97 -6.08 -14.53
C GLU A 161 -8.99 -7.60 -14.57
N GLY A 162 -10.05 -8.17 -15.17
CA GLY A 162 -10.23 -9.62 -15.26
C GLY A 162 -10.85 -10.27 -14.02
N PHE A 163 -11.13 -9.50 -12.95
CA PHE A 163 -11.72 -10.00 -11.70
C PHE A 163 -13.01 -9.22 -11.36
N PRO A 164 -14.14 -9.53 -12.03
CA PRO A 164 -15.39 -8.79 -11.87
C PRO A 164 -15.98 -8.89 -10.46
N ASN A 165 -15.77 -10.01 -9.75
CA ASN A 165 -16.25 -10.17 -8.38
C ASN A 165 -15.55 -9.16 -7.43
N VAL A 166 -14.22 -9.11 -7.48
CA VAL A 166 -13.42 -8.15 -6.69
C VAL A 166 -13.70 -6.70 -7.10
N THR A 167 -13.92 -6.44 -8.39
CA THR A 167 -14.29 -5.10 -8.87
C THR A 167 -15.66 -4.67 -8.33
N LYS A 168 -16.62 -5.60 -8.24
CA LYS A 168 -17.96 -5.33 -7.71
C LYS A 168 -17.96 -5.16 -6.19
N ASP A 169 -17.21 -5.98 -5.47
CA ASP A 169 -16.97 -5.87 -4.03
C ASP A 169 -15.48 -6.09 -3.73
N ASN A 170 -14.77 -5.01 -3.41
CA ASN A 170 -13.33 -5.08 -3.15
C ASN A 170 -12.95 -5.97 -1.96
N TRP A 171 -13.91 -6.34 -1.11
CA TRP A 171 -13.69 -7.26 0.01
C TRP A 171 -13.91 -8.73 -0.36
N ASP A 172 -14.48 -9.03 -1.53
CA ASP A 172 -14.65 -10.40 -2.05
C ASP A 172 -13.34 -10.91 -2.65
N GLY A 173 -12.32 -11.07 -1.79
CA GLY A 173 -10.97 -11.55 -2.15
C GLY A 173 -9.93 -10.45 -2.42
N GLY A 174 -10.33 -9.19 -2.58
CA GLY A 174 -9.37 -8.10 -2.82
C GLY A 174 -8.54 -7.70 -1.59
N VAL A 175 -9.12 -7.81 -0.39
CA VAL A 175 -8.40 -7.61 0.88
C VAL A 175 -8.04 -8.96 1.46
N GLN A 176 -6.74 -9.21 1.69
CA GLN A 176 -6.20 -10.51 2.10
C GLN A 176 -5.29 -10.33 3.31
N VAL A 177 -5.26 -11.30 4.23
CA VAL A 177 -4.37 -11.26 5.40
C VAL A 177 -3.65 -12.60 5.55
N GLU A 178 -2.41 -12.55 6.04
CA GLU A 178 -1.56 -13.74 6.12
C GLU A 178 -1.52 -14.49 4.77
N GLU A 179 -1.77 -15.80 4.79
CA GLU A 179 -1.90 -16.66 3.62
C GLU A 179 -3.35 -16.97 3.25
N LEU A 180 -4.32 -16.24 3.84
CA LEU A 180 -5.73 -16.42 3.55
C LEU A 180 -6.10 -15.78 2.20
N PRO A 181 -7.06 -16.38 1.45
CA PRO A 181 -7.52 -15.82 0.17
C PRO A 181 -8.35 -14.54 0.32
N ASN A 182 -8.72 -14.15 1.54
CA ASN A 182 -9.47 -12.95 1.87
C ASN A 182 -9.22 -12.54 3.35
N ALA A 183 -9.90 -11.49 3.83
CA ALA A 183 -9.79 -11.01 5.21
C ALA A 183 -10.40 -11.97 6.26
N GLY A 184 -11.18 -12.96 5.83
CA GLY A 184 -11.73 -14.04 6.66
C GLY A 184 -12.43 -13.53 7.93
N PRO A 185 -12.11 -14.10 9.12
CA PRO A 185 -12.75 -13.69 10.37
C PRO A 185 -12.39 -12.25 10.79
N TYR A 186 -11.31 -11.68 10.26
CA TYR A 186 -10.84 -10.34 10.62
C TYR A 186 -11.57 -9.22 9.88
N GLN A 187 -12.34 -9.55 8.83
CA GLN A 187 -13.02 -8.57 7.99
C GLN A 187 -13.90 -7.61 8.80
N ALA A 188 -14.66 -8.11 9.77
CA ALA A 188 -15.58 -7.28 10.55
C ALA A 188 -14.85 -6.19 11.37
N ASP A 189 -13.66 -6.51 11.89
CA ASP A 189 -12.85 -5.58 12.68
C ASP A 189 -12.06 -4.60 11.79
N MET A 190 -11.67 -5.05 10.60
CA MET A 190 -10.90 -4.26 9.64
C MET A 190 -11.76 -3.28 8.83
N LYS A 191 -12.92 -3.73 8.34
CA LYS A 191 -13.69 -3.02 7.31
C LYS A 191 -14.32 -1.75 7.87
N ALA A 192 -13.93 -0.60 7.33
CA ALA A 192 -14.62 0.66 7.51
C ALA A 192 -15.70 0.83 6.43
N THR A 193 -16.86 1.36 6.81
CA THR A 193 -18.00 1.60 5.90
C THR A 193 -18.00 3.00 5.29
N ALA A 194 -17.10 3.88 5.74
CA ALA A 194 -16.89 5.22 5.22
C ALA A 194 -15.39 5.53 5.23
N PRO A 195 -14.92 6.51 4.43
CA PRO A 195 -13.53 6.93 4.46
C PRO A 195 -13.05 7.26 5.86
N LEU A 196 -11.86 6.78 6.20
CA LEU A 196 -11.11 7.19 7.40
C LEU A 196 -10.62 8.65 7.19
N PRO A 197 -10.23 9.39 8.24
CA PRO A 197 -9.90 10.81 8.13
C PRO A 197 -8.95 11.09 6.96
N MET A 198 -9.41 11.83 5.95
CA MET A 198 -8.63 12.13 4.74
C MET A 198 -9.02 13.49 4.16
N PRO A 199 -8.11 14.17 3.45
CA PRO A 199 -8.47 15.36 2.68
C PRO A 199 -9.38 15.00 1.51
N GLU A 200 -10.07 15.99 0.96
CA GLU A 200 -10.73 15.86 -0.34
C GLU A 200 -9.68 15.67 -1.44
N LEU A 201 -9.81 14.60 -2.23
CA LEU A 201 -8.87 14.21 -3.29
C LEU A 201 -9.64 13.98 -4.58
N THR A 202 -9.10 14.48 -5.70
CA THR A 202 -9.73 14.45 -7.03
C THR A 202 -9.12 13.45 -8.01
#